data_AF-A0A7X2TDD6-F1
#
_entry.id   AF-A0A7X2TDD6-F1
#
_cell.length_a   1.000
_cell.length_b   1.000
_cell.length_c   1.000
_cell.angle_alpha   90.00
_cell.angle_beta   90.00
_cell.angle_gamma   90.00
#
_symmetry.space_group_name_H-M   'P 1'
#
loop_
_entity.id
_entity.type
_entity.pdbx_description
1 polymer ?
#
loop_
_entity_poly.entity_id
_entity_poly.type
_entity_poly.pdbx_seq_one_letter_code
_entity_poly.pdbx_strand_id
1 'polypeptide(L)'
;MWKLTENWKGTEKNSLMTIEDYFKYLDLDKFESRKDVAEAKLELGKTLGDEKEWSEHYFVANVSVSARFCTDDGQLARFLGGFYNSTYQQVLFDKSMCSGECLDKLSELGMDVKGRVSIGSLSYTRMDAVFEQGQTLHNLNRTDYRVMEKLSDKNLLLMDIKTGNFVVAQGTNLFARHPRGEKAAETNSLMGIEWGQGLYLGSTPLTIDFRHIRQEYGTKRTIEDIYQYREMLQDRFRLYTRMEKDELLSDEAREAIMLVGCKEFGTSDYEHFRKGLQEGLYDKGVSEMMENQKEKSR
;
A
#
# COMPACT_ATOMS: atom_id res chain seq x y z
N MET A 1 -10.08 16.41 -5.83
CA MET A 1 -10.31 17.16 -7.08
C MET A 1 -11.73 16.93 -7.53
N TRP A 2 -12.42 17.98 -7.96
CA TRP A 2 -13.76 17.90 -8.53
C TRP A 2 -13.71 18.09 -10.03
N LYS A 3 -14.50 17.28 -10.74
CA LYS A 3 -14.78 17.41 -12.16
C LYS A 3 -16.01 18.30 -12.33
N LEU A 4 -15.91 19.28 -13.22
CA LEU A 4 -16.91 20.33 -13.39
C LEU A 4 -17.36 20.41 -14.83
N THR A 5 -18.66 20.30 -15.08
CA THR A 5 -19.27 20.59 -16.37
C THR A 5 -20.06 21.89 -16.26
N GLU A 6 -19.61 22.92 -16.97
CA GLU A 6 -20.40 24.14 -17.17
C GLU A 6 -21.20 23.97 -18.48
N ASN A 7 -22.52 24.12 -18.40
CA ASN A 7 -23.39 24.19 -19.56
C ASN A 7 -23.78 25.65 -19.78
N TRP A 8 -23.41 26.20 -20.93
CA TRP A 8 -23.86 27.50 -21.39
C TRP A 8 -24.63 27.35 -22.68
N LYS A 9 -25.96 27.51 -22.61
CA LYS A 9 -26.89 27.45 -23.75
C LYS A 9 -26.72 26.20 -24.61
N GLY A 10 -26.53 25.04 -23.98
CA GLY A 10 -26.35 23.75 -24.63
C GLY A 10 -24.92 23.44 -25.07
N THR A 11 -23.97 24.36 -24.87
CA THR A 11 -22.54 24.09 -25.02
C THR A 11 -21.96 23.70 -23.68
N GLU A 12 -21.36 22.51 -23.59
CA GLU A 12 -20.76 22.01 -22.36
C GLU A 12 -19.23 22.14 -22.39
N LYS A 13 -18.67 22.65 -21.29
CA LYS A 13 -17.22 22.74 -21.06
C LYS A 13 -16.84 22.01 -19.79
N ASN A 14 -15.77 21.22 -19.89
CA ASN A 14 -15.26 20.45 -18.77
C ASN A 14 -14.05 21.16 -18.15
N SER A 15 -13.97 21.21 -16.83
CA SER A 15 -12.81 21.73 -16.09
C SER A 15 -12.59 20.95 -14.79
N LEU A 16 -11.45 21.16 -14.14
CA LEU A 16 -11.05 20.51 -12.90
C LEU A 16 -10.73 21.55 -11.84
N MET A 17 -11.37 21.46 -10.68
CA MET A 17 -11.18 22.44 -9.61
C MET A 17 -10.88 21.78 -8.26
N THR A 18 -10.15 22.50 -7.42
CA THR A 18 -10.15 22.27 -5.98
C THR A 18 -11.50 22.67 -5.40
N ILE A 19 -11.79 22.21 -4.19
CA ILE A 19 -13.02 22.61 -3.49
C ILE A 19 -13.07 24.12 -3.24
N GLU A 20 -11.91 24.74 -2.96
CA GLU A 20 -11.81 26.17 -2.70
C GLU A 20 -12.12 26.99 -3.96
N ASP A 21 -11.54 26.63 -5.10
CA ASP A 21 -11.76 27.36 -6.34
C ASP A 21 -13.16 27.15 -6.90
N TYR A 22 -13.75 25.96 -6.69
CA TYR A 22 -15.15 25.73 -7.01
C TYR A 22 -16.09 26.67 -6.25
N PHE A 23 -15.91 26.82 -4.93
CA PHE A 23 -16.75 27.73 -4.14
C PHE A 23 -16.50 29.20 -4.47
N LYS A 24 -15.27 29.59 -4.85
CA LYS A 24 -15.01 30.94 -5.38
C LYS A 24 -15.74 31.15 -6.71
N TYR A 25 -15.73 30.14 -7.59
CA TYR A 25 -16.39 30.21 -8.89
C TYR A 25 -17.92 30.29 -8.78
N LEU A 26 -18.53 29.52 -7.86
CA LEU A 26 -19.96 29.64 -7.57
C LEU A 26 -20.36 31.00 -7.02
N ASP A 27 -19.40 31.77 -6.50
CA ASP A 27 -19.61 33.07 -5.88
C ASP A 27 -20.71 33.02 -4.81
N LEU A 28 -20.37 32.37 -3.68
CA LEU A 28 -21.31 32.07 -2.60
C LEU A 28 -22.04 33.31 -2.04
N ASP A 29 -21.51 34.52 -2.27
CA ASP A 29 -22.14 35.78 -1.86
C ASP A 29 -23.38 36.14 -2.70
N LYS A 30 -23.58 35.49 -3.85
CA LYS A 30 -24.80 35.61 -4.67
C LYS A 30 -25.99 34.80 -4.15
N PHE A 31 -25.77 33.94 -3.16
CA PHE A 31 -26.82 33.10 -2.61
C PHE A 31 -27.72 33.94 -1.69
N GLU A 32 -29.03 33.71 -1.74
CA GLU A 32 -30.02 34.51 -1.01
C GLU A 32 -29.93 34.32 0.51
N SER A 33 -29.45 33.16 0.96
CA SER A 33 -29.31 32.85 2.38
C SER A 33 -28.12 31.96 2.72
N ARG A 34 -27.74 31.98 4.01
CA ARG A 34 -26.75 31.05 4.58
C ARG A 34 -27.19 29.60 4.48
N LYS A 35 -28.51 29.34 4.41
CA LYS A 35 -29.05 28.00 4.25
C LYS A 35 -28.71 27.47 2.85
N ASP A 36 -28.88 28.28 1.82
CA ASP A 36 -28.60 27.87 0.44
C ASP A 36 -27.10 27.62 0.23
N VAL A 37 -26.25 28.42 0.87
CA VAL A 37 -24.79 28.16 0.91
C VAL A 37 -24.48 26.82 1.60
N ALA A 38 -25.15 26.51 2.70
CA ALA A 38 -24.96 25.24 3.41
C ALA A 38 -25.47 24.04 2.59
N GLU A 39 -26.59 24.20 1.89
CA GLU A 39 -27.15 23.19 0.99
C GLU A 39 -26.21 22.91 -0.19
N ALA A 40 -25.68 23.94 -0.85
CA ALA A 40 -24.69 23.78 -1.92
C ALA A 40 -23.42 23.04 -1.46
N LYS A 41 -22.91 23.38 -0.26
CA LYS A 41 -21.78 22.68 0.35
C LYS A 41 -22.11 21.21 0.65
N LEU A 42 -23.32 20.95 1.15
CA LEU A 42 -23.77 19.61 1.48
C LEU A 42 -23.94 18.75 0.22
N GLU A 43 -24.53 19.28 -0.84
CA GLU A 43 -24.68 18.60 -2.12
C GLU A 43 -23.32 18.22 -2.71
N LEU A 44 -22.37 19.15 -2.75
CA LEU A 44 -21.01 18.84 -3.18
C LEU A 44 -20.38 17.75 -2.29
N GLY A 45 -20.60 17.84 -0.98
CA GLY A 45 -20.12 16.87 0.00
C GLY A 45 -20.66 15.46 -0.22
N LYS A 46 -21.92 15.30 -0.63
CA LYS A 46 -22.51 13.99 -0.95
C LYS A 46 -21.76 13.27 -2.07
N THR A 47 -21.21 14.01 -3.03
CA THR A 47 -20.44 13.44 -4.15
C THR A 47 -19.14 12.75 -3.73
N LEU A 48 -18.65 12.96 -2.49
CA LEU A 48 -17.53 12.19 -1.92
C LEU A 48 -17.94 10.77 -1.51
N GLY A 49 -19.19 10.60 -1.06
CA GLY A 49 -19.69 9.36 -0.47
C GLY A 49 -20.42 8.45 -1.46
N ASP A 50 -20.93 9.01 -2.56
CA ASP A 50 -21.51 8.26 -3.66
C ASP A 50 -20.80 8.64 -4.96
N GLU A 51 -20.40 7.63 -5.74
CA GLU A 51 -20.25 7.84 -7.19
C GLU A 51 -21.66 8.16 -7.74
N LYS A 52 -22.04 8.18 -9.02
CA LYS A 52 -23.42 8.59 -9.44
C LYS A 52 -23.96 10.00 -9.05
N GLU A 53 -23.86 10.48 -7.80
CA GLU A 53 -24.34 11.78 -7.32
C GLU A 53 -23.55 12.94 -7.94
N TRP A 54 -24.28 13.98 -8.32
CA TRP A 54 -23.74 15.24 -8.83
C TRP A 54 -24.34 16.39 -8.04
N SER A 55 -23.54 17.41 -7.74
CA SER A 55 -24.03 18.70 -7.29
C SER A 55 -24.37 19.51 -8.53
N GLU A 56 -25.57 20.08 -8.58
CA GLU A 56 -26.04 20.87 -9.72
C GLU A 56 -26.51 22.24 -9.26
N HIS A 57 -25.98 23.29 -9.89
CA HIS A 57 -26.41 24.66 -9.66
C HIS A 57 -26.90 25.29 -10.95
N TYR A 58 -28.07 25.91 -10.89
CA TYR A 58 -28.71 26.59 -12.00
C TYR A 58 -28.66 28.09 -11.73
N PHE A 59 -27.93 28.84 -12.57
CA PHE A 59 -27.85 30.29 -12.44
C PHE A 59 -29.03 30.97 -13.15
N VAL A 60 -29.33 30.53 -14.37
CA VAL A 60 -30.48 30.95 -15.19
C VAL A 60 -30.92 29.78 -16.08
N ALA A 61 -32.07 29.91 -16.75
CA ALA A 61 -32.74 28.82 -17.50
C ALA A 61 -31.88 28.05 -18.54
N ASN A 62 -30.71 28.55 -18.91
CA ASN A 62 -29.78 27.91 -19.85
C ASN A 62 -28.31 28.00 -19.41
N VAL A 63 -28.05 28.23 -18.12
CA VAL A 63 -26.69 28.22 -17.56
C VAL A 63 -26.71 27.40 -16.29
N SER A 64 -26.03 26.26 -16.32
CA SER A 64 -25.90 25.36 -15.19
C SER A 64 -24.46 24.89 -15.01
N VAL A 65 -24.16 24.48 -13.80
CA VAL A 65 -22.88 23.91 -13.41
C VAL A 65 -23.13 22.63 -12.66
N SER A 66 -22.52 21.54 -13.14
CA SER A 66 -22.57 20.23 -12.49
C SER A 66 -21.18 19.86 -11.99
N ALA A 67 -21.06 19.53 -10.71
CA ALA A 67 -19.81 19.21 -10.05
C ALA A 67 -19.87 17.82 -9.41
N ARG A 68 -18.77 17.09 -9.47
CA ARG A 68 -18.67 15.77 -8.81
C ARG A 68 -17.24 15.47 -8.37
N PHE A 69 -17.08 14.78 -7.25
CA PHE A 69 -15.76 14.32 -6.82
C PHE A 69 -15.21 13.24 -7.76
N CYS A 70 -13.91 13.31 -8.06
CA CYS A 70 -13.23 12.29 -8.84
C CYS A 70 -12.62 11.22 -7.93
N THR A 71 -13.15 9.99 -8.00
CA THR A 71 -12.78 8.88 -7.11
C THR A 71 -11.53 8.14 -7.56
N ASP A 72 -11.29 8.05 -8.87
CA ASP A 72 -10.19 7.30 -9.46
C ASP A 72 -9.79 7.86 -10.83
N ASP A 73 -8.61 7.45 -11.31
CA ASP A 73 -8.01 7.90 -12.56
C ASP A 73 -8.85 7.49 -13.79
N GLY A 74 -9.61 6.38 -13.71
CA GLY A 74 -10.48 5.92 -14.79
C GLY A 74 -11.70 6.81 -14.98
N GLN A 75 -12.34 7.24 -13.89
CA GLN A 75 -13.40 8.25 -13.93
C GLN A 75 -12.89 9.59 -14.46
N LEU A 76 -11.67 9.99 -14.07
CA LEU A 76 -11.05 11.21 -14.57
C LEU A 76 -10.87 11.14 -16.09
N ALA A 77 -10.28 10.05 -16.59
CA ALA A 77 -10.07 9.83 -18.01
C ALA A 77 -11.38 9.86 -18.81
N ARG A 78 -12.44 9.21 -18.32
CA ARG A 78 -13.76 9.23 -18.95
C ARG A 78 -14.37 10.63 -18.98
N PHE A 79 -14.23 11.39 -17.90
CA PHE A 79 -14.72 12.77 -17.83
C PHE A 79 -13.99 13.68 -18.82
N LEU A 80 -12.66 13.61 -18.86
CA LEU A 80 -11.86 14.38 -19.82
C LEU A 80 -12.14 13.95 -21.27
N GLY A 81 -12.43 12.67 -21.49
CA GLY A 81 -12.84 12.12 -22.77
C GLY A 81 -14.28 12.46 -23.18
N GLY A 82 -15.05 13.15 -22.32
CA GLY A 82 -16.40 13.62 -22.64
C GLY A 82 -17.53 12.63 -22.39
N PHE A 83 -17.27 11.54 -21.66
CA PHE A 83 -18.24 10.45 -21.47
C PHE A 83 -19.53 10.89 -20.73
N TYR A 84 -19.46 11.94 -19.92
CA TYR A 84 -20.58 12.44 -19.12
C TYR A 84 -21.33 13.60 -19.79
N ASN A 85 -20.91 14.01 -21.00
CA ASN A 85 -21.50 15.14 -21.69
C ASN A 85 -22.74 14.72 -22.48
N SER A 86 -23.73 15.61 -22.54
CA SER A 86 -25.06 15.30 -23.11
C SER A 86 -25.12 15.42 -24.64
N THR A 87 -24.11 16.02 -25.28
CA THR A 87 -24.13 16.32 -26.72
C THR A 87 -22.92 15.75 -27.47
N TYR A 88 -23.09 15.47 -28.76
CA TYR A 88 -22.02 15.12 -29.71
C TYR A 88 -21.09 16.31 -30.04
N GLN A 89 -21.26 17.45 -29.37
CA GLN A 89 -20.40 18.62 -29.55
C GLN A 89 -19.04 18.31 -28.92
N GLN A 90 -17.96 18.68 -29.61
CA GLN A 90 -16.59 18.44 -29.13
C GLN A 90 -16.44 19.01 -27.73
N VAL A 91 -16.18 18.12 -26.77
CA VAL A 91 -15.91 18.51 -25.39
C VAL A 91 -14.68 19.40 -25.36
N LEU A 92 -14.90 20.68 -25.09
CA LEU A 92 -13.86 21.67 -24.92
C LEU A 92 -13.46 21.66 -23.45
N PHE A 93 -12.38 20.95 -23.15
CA PHE A 93 -11.74 21.05 -21.84
C PHE A 93 -11.17 22.46 -21.66
N ASP A 94 -11.68 23.20 -20.68
CA ASP A 94 -11.27 24.59 -20.42
C ASP A 94 -10.15 24.63 -19.38
N LYS A 95 -8.91 24.58 -19.87
CA LYS A 95 -7.71 24.64 -19.03
C LYS A 95 -7.62 25.94 -18.21
N SER A 96 -8.19 27.04 -18.71
CA SER A 96 -8.11 28.35 -18.04
C SER A 96 -8.96 28.43 -16.77
N MET A 97 -9.99 27.59 -16.69
CA MET A 97 -10.88 27.46 -15.54
C MET A 97 -10.36 26.46 -14.50
N CYS A 98 -9.28 25.72 -14.82
CA CYS A 98 -8.79 24.69 -13.92
C CYS A 98 -7.91 25.27 -12.81
N SER A 99 -8.03 24.72 -11.60
CA SER A 99 -7.05 24.97 -10.55
C SER A 99 -5.67 24.43 -10.96
N GLY A 100 -4.60 25.19 -10.66
CA GLY A 100 -3.22 24.79 -11.00
C GLY A 100 -2.86 23.40 -10.48
N GLU A 101 -3.17 23.13 -9.20
CA GLU A 101 -2.96 21.82 -8.55
C GLU A 101 -3.65 20.67 -9.30
N CYS A 102 -4.78 20.93 -9.95
CA CYS A 102 -5.48 19.90 -10.70
C CYS A 102 -4.76 19.57 -12.02
N LEU A 103 -4.13 20.56 -12.65
CA LEU A 103 -3.34 20.37 -13.87
C LEU A 103 -2.00 19.71 -13.57
N ASP A 104 -1.38 20.06 -12.44
CA ASP A 104 -0.18 19.39 -11.93
C ASP A 104 -0.50 17.91 -11.68
N LYS A 105 -1.67 17.63 -11.10
CA LYS A 105 -2.12 16.26 -10.87
C LYS A 105 -2.32 15.46 -12.16
N LEU A 106 -2.85 16.05 -13.23
CA LEU A 106 -2.93 15.38 -14.53
C LEU A 106 -1.54 15.02 -15.08
N SER A 107 -0.58 15.93 -14.88
CA SER A 107 0.80 15.73 -15.32
C SER A 107 1.48 14.58 -14.57
N GLU A 108 1.28 14.47 -13.25
CA GLU A 108 1.75 13.33 -12.43
C GLU A 108 1.13 11.98 -12.85
N LEU A 109 -0.10 12.01 -13.37
CA LEU A 109 -0.79 10.84 -13.91
C LEU A 109 -0.36 10.51 -15.34
N GLY A 110 0.44 11.37 -15.99
CA GLY A 110 0.79 11.23 -17.39
C GLY A 110 -0.42 11.33 -18.32
N MET A 111 -1.48 12.01 -17.87
CA MET A 111 -2.78 12.11 -18.52
C MET A 111 -2.92 13.46 -19.23
N ASP A 112 -3.33 13.44 -20.50
CA ASP A 112 -3.65 14.67 -21.23
C ASP A 112 -5.07 15.18 -20.92
N VAL A 113 -5.39 16.38 -21.42
CA VAL A 113 -6.72 17.00 -21.25
C VAL A 113 -7.87 16.26 -21.97
N LYS A 114 -7.58 15.16 -22.67
CA LYS A 114 -8.56 14.27 -23.31
C LYS A 114 -8.68 12.94 -22.58
N GLY A 115 -8.02 12.80 -21.42
CA GLY A 115 -8.04 11.58 -20.61
C GLY A 115 -7.15 10.47 -21.14
N ARG A 116 -6.25 10.76 -22.10
CA ARG A 116 -5.32 9.75 -22.63
C ARG A 116 -4.10 9.68 -21.75
N VAL A 117 -3.84 8.49 -21.21
CA VAL A 117 -2.63 8.20 -20.43
C VAL A 117 -1.53 7.76 -21.39
N SER A 118 -0.41 8.47 -21.38
CA SER A 118 0.77 8.07 -22.14
C SER A 118 1.80 7.46 -21.19
N ILE A 119 1.98 6.14 -21.23
CA ILE A 119 3.02 5.48 -20.40
C ILE A 119 4.42 6.04 -20.70
N GLY A 120 4.63 6.53 -21.93
CA GLY A 120 5.85 7.20 -22.36
C GLY A 120 6.05 8.63 -21.83
N SER A 121 5.07 9.23 -21.14
CA SER A 121 5.21 10.57 -20.56
C SER A 121 5.76 10.55 -19.13
N LEU A 122 5.95 9.37 -18.53
CA LEU A 122 6.39 9.23 -17.15
C LEU A 122 7.81 8.65 -17.05
N SER A 123 8.45 8.99 -15.93
CA SER A 123 9.75 8.48 -15.48
C SER A 123 9.65 8.04 -14.03
N TYR A 124 10.49 7.08 -13.67
CA TYR A 124 10.51 6.48 -12.34
C TYR A 124 11.92 6.60 -11.79
N THR A 125 12.06 7.38 -10.74
CA THR A 125 13.33 7.53 -10.02
C THR A 125 13.27 6.67 -8.77
N ARG A 126 14.21 5.74 -8.64
CA ARG A 126 14.33 4.91 -7.43
C ARG A 126 14.82 5.77 -6.27
N MET A 127 14.20 5.60 -5.12
CA MET A 127 14.48 6.35 -3.91
C MET A 127 15.10 5.44 -2.86
N ASP A 128 15.98 5.99 -2.03
CA ASP A 128 16.48 5.29 -0.86
C ASP A 128 15.38 5.19 0.18
N ALA A 129 15.11 3.97 0.64
CA ALA A 129 14.06 3.71 1.62
C ALA A 129 14.47 2.54 2.52
N VAL A 130 14.18 2.69 3.81
CA VAL A 130 14.22 1.62 4.80
C VAL A 130 12.78 1.38 5.24
N PHE A 131 12.31 0.16 5.08
CA PHE A 131 10.96 -0.22 5.46
C PHE A 131 10.93 -0.71 6.90
N GLU A 132 9.88 -0.41 7.65
CA GLU A 132 9.71 -0.87 9.03
C GLU A 132 8.49 -1.76 9.23
N GLN A 133 8.60 -2.73 10.13
CA GLN A 133 7.47 -3.58 10.48
C GLN A 133 6.36 -2.73 11.10
N GLY A 134 5.12 -2.99 10.69
CA GLY A 134 3.94 -2.24 11.11
C GLY A 134 3.66 -0.97 10.30
N GLN A 135 4.62 -0.50 9.47
CA GLN A 135 4.46 0.66 8.59
C GLN A 135 3.36 0.43 7.55
N THR A 136 2.62 1.49 7.20
CA THR A 136 1.74 1.50 6.02
C THR A 136 2.47 2.06 4.82
N LEU A 137 2.46 1.32 3.72
CA LEU A 137 3.05 1.65 2.44
C LEU A 137 1.95 1.71 1.37
N HIS A 138 2.08 2.57 0.38
CA HIS A 138 1.19 2.59 -0.78
C HIS A 138 1.98 2.30 -2.04
N ASN A 139 1.41 1.52 -2.97
CA ASN A 139 2.00 1.34 -4.30
C ASN A 139 1.62 2.51 -5.23
N LEU A 140 2.14 2.53 -6.45
CA LEU A 140 1.85 3.60 -7.41
C LEU A 140 0.41 3.56 -7.98
N ASN A 141 -0.34 2.51 -7.65
CA ASN A 141 -1.77 2.38 -7.90
C ASN A 141 -2.62 2.78 -6.68
N ARG A 142 -2.02 3.33 -5.63
CA ARG A 142 -2.67 3.76 -4.38
C ARG A 142 -3.34 2.65 -3.58
N THR A 143 -2.94 1.40 -3.79
CA THR A 143 -3.30 0.32 -2.86
C THR A 143 -2.43 0.44 -1.63
N ASP A 144 -3.07 0.48 -0.46
CA ASP A 144 -2.39 0.52 0.83
C ASP A 144 -2.10 -0.89 1.35
N TYR A 145 -0.88 -1.06 1.83
CA TYR A 145 -0.37 -2.29 2.41
C TYR A 145 0.23 -2.02 3.78
N ARG A 146 -0.03 -2.90 4.73
CA ARG A 146 0.68 -2.92 6.00
C ARG A 146 1.85 -3.89 5.94
N VAL A 147 3.03 -3.46 6.39
CA VAL A 147 4.19 -4.33 6.55
C VAL A 147 3.95 -5.23 7.76
N MET A 148 3.68 -6.49 7.50
CA MET A 148 3.44 -7.49 8.56
C MET A 148 4.76 -8.01 9.11
N GLU A 149 5.76 -8.20 8.25
CA GLU A 149 7.09 -8.65 8.62
C GLU A 149 8.13 -8.21 7.58
N LYS A 150 9.33 -7.84 8.04
CA LYS A 150 10.52 -7.67 7.18
C LYS A 150 11.18 -9.03 7.05
N LEU A 151 11.03 -9.66 5.89
CA LEU A 151 11.68 -10.94 5.61
C LEU A 151 13.17 -10.70 5.31
N SER A 152 13.47 -9.64 4.57
CA SER A 152 14.82 -9.09 4.36
C SER A 152 14.75 -7.57 4.20
N ASP A 153 15.87 -6.93 3.86
CA ASP A 153 15.91 -5.49 3.55
C ASP A 153 14.94 -5.09 2.42
N LYS A 154 14.62 -6.01 1.51
CA LYS A 154 13.75 -5.74 0.35
C LYS A 154 12.59 -6.72 0.19
N ASN A 155 12.61 -7.86 0.88
CA ASN A 155 11.50 -8.80 0.85
C ASN A 155 10.60 -8.52 2.04
N LEU A 156 9.34 -8.20 1.76
CA LEU A 156 8.36 -7.83 2.76
C LEU A 156 7.19 -8.80 2.71
N LEU A 157 6.71 -9.21 3.88
CA LEU A 157 5.36 -9.75 4.00
C LEU A 157 4.42 -8.56 4.19
N LEU A 158 3.56 -8.32 3.21
CA LEU A 158 2.61 -7.23 3.20
C LEU A 158 1.18 -7.78 3.35
N MET A 159 0.29 -6.98 3.92
CA MET A 159 -1.15 -7.24 3.93
C MET A 159 -1.87 -6.06 3.30
N ASP A 160 -2.64 -6.31 2.25
CA ASP A 160 -3.55 -5.33 1.67
C ASP A 160 -4.58 -4.90 2.72
N ILE A 161 -4.63 -3.61 3.04
CA ILE A 161 -5.48 -3.09 4.12
C ILE A 161 -6.97 -3.24 3.79
N LYS A 162 -7.33 -3.17 2.50
CA LYS A 162 -8.72 -3.23 2.05
C LYS A 162 -9.24 -4.67 2.02
N THR A 163 -8.43 -5.60 1.50
CA THR A 163 -8.88 -6.98 1.28
C THR A 163 -8.44 -7.96 2.38
N GLY A 164 -7.44 -7.59 3.18
CA GLY A 164 -6.80 -8.49 4.15
C GLY A 164 -5.92 -9.56 3.52
N ASN A 165 -5.75 -9.57 2.19
CA ASN A 165 -4.91 -10.53 1.49
C ASN A 165 -3.44 -10.27 1.79
N PHE A 166 -2.68 -11.35 1.96
CA PHE A 166 -1.25 -11.27 2.17
C PHE A 166 -0.51 -11.33 0.82
N VAL A 167 0.67 -10.71 0.74
CA VAL A 167 1.58 -10.85 -0.38
C VAL A 167 3.01 -10.86 0.12
N VAL A 168 3.82 -11.79 -0.39
CA VAL A 168 5.28 -11.71 -0.24
C VAL A 168 5.80 -10.87 -1.39
N ALA A 169 6.17 -9.62 -1.09
CA ALA A 169 6.70 -8.66 -2.05
C ALA A 169 8.23 -8.76 -2.07
N GLN A 170 8.77 -9.28 -3.16
CA GLN A 170 10.20 -9.52 -3.33
C GLN A 170 10.88 -8.37 -4.07
N GLY A 171 12.03 -7.92 -3.53
CA GLY A 171 12.78 -6.83 -4.15
C GLY A 171 12.02 -5.49 -4.12
N THR A 172 11.30 -5.22 -3.04
CA THR A 172 10.53 -3.98 -2.83
C THR A 172 11.46 -2.77 -2.84
N ASN A 173 11.06 -1.74 -3.59
CA ASN A 173 11.73 -0.45 -3.65
C ASN A 173 10.70 0.68 -3.64
N LEU A 174 11.12 1.83 -3.13
CA LEU A 174 10.36 3.07 -3.23
C LEU A 174 10.73 3.79 -4.53
N PHE A 175 9.72 4.29 -5.23
CA PHE A 175 9.88 5.06 -6.45
C PHE A 175 9.16 6.40 -6.35
N ALA A 176 9.78 7.41 -6.94
CA ALA A 176 9.13 8.66 -7.31
C ALA A 176 8.74 8.57 -8.79
N ARG A 177 7.44 8.56 -9.09
CA ARG A 177 6.90 8.64 -10.45
C ARG A 177 6.61 10.08 -10.80
N HIS A 178 7.23 10.60 -11.85
CA HIS A 178 7.15 12.01 -12.23
C HIS A 178 7.11 12.16 -13.76
N PRO A 179 6.74 13.35 -14.28
CA PRO A 179 6.82 13.65 -15.71
C PRO A 179 8.22 13.40 -16.28
N ARG A 180 8.27 12.82 -17.47
CA ARG A 180 9.52 12.52 -18.18
C ARG A 180 10.23 13.81 -18.58
N GLY A 181 11.54 13.85 -18.34
CA GLY A 181 12.38 15.01 -18.62
C GLY A 181 12.48 15.99 -17.45
N GLU A 182 11.62 15.85 -16.44
CA GLU A 182 11.75 16.56 -15.17
C GLU A 182 12.52 15.73 -14.15
N LYS A 183 13.10 16.40 -13.14
CA LYS A 183 13.65 15.71 -11.98
C LYS A 183 12.53 15.40 -10.99
N ALA A 184 12.67 14.29 -10.28
CA ALA A 184 11.80 13.98 -9.16
C ALA A 184 11.88 15.08 -8.10
N ALA A 185 10.74 15.69 -7.78
CA ALA A 185 10.54 16.64 -6.71
C ALA A 185 9.23 16.31 -5.97
N GLU A 186 9.12 16.72 -4.70
CA GLU A 186 7.94 16.43 -3.88
C GLU A 186 6.63 16.96 -4.49
N THR A 187 6.70 18.07 -5.22
CA THR A 187 5.54 18.74 -5.84
C THR A 187 5.11 18.16 -7.19
N ASN A 188 5.91 17.31 -7.82
CA ASN A 188 5.63 16.76 -9.16
C ASN A 188 5.74 15.23 -9.22
N SER A 189 5.88 14.58 -8.05
CA SER A 189 6.13 13.15 -7.95
C SER A 189 5.09 12.46 -7.12
N LEU A 190 4.56 11.35 -7.64
CA LEU A 190 3.86 10.37 -6.85
C LEU A 190 4.86 9.39 -6.26
N MET A 191 4.97 9.34 -4.94
CA MET A 191 5.74 8.33 -4.24
C MET A 191 4.94 7.02 -4.15
N GLY A 192 5.62 5.89 -4.26
CA GLY A 192 4.98 4.60 -4.01
C GLY A 192 5.96 3.44 -4.13
N ILE A 193 5.63 2.35 -3.44
CA ILE A 193 6.41 1.11 -3.51
C ILE A 193 6.05 0.31 -4.75
N GLU A 194 7.05 -0.36 -5.32
CA GLU A 194 6.87 -1.42 -6.30
C GLU A 194 7.83 -2.56 -5.95
N TRP A 195 7.45 -3.78 -6.32
CA TRP A 195 8.27 -4.98 -6.10
C TRP A 195 8.45 -5.73 -7.41
N GLY A 196 9.56 -6.48 -7.51
CA GLY A 196 9.88 -7.21 -8.72
C GLY A 196 8.99 -8.44 -8.91
N GLN A 197 8.77 -9.20 -7.84
CA GLN A 197 7.92 -10.40 -7.86
C GLN A 197 7.02 -10.42 -6.63
N GLY A 198 5.78 -10.88 -6.80
CA GLY A 198 4.80 -11.00 -5.73
C GLY A 198 4.24 -12.42 -5.65
N LEU A 199 4.32 -13.04 -4.47
CA LEU A 199 3.56 -14.26 -4.17
C LEU A 199 2.27 -13.84 -3.46
N TYR A 200 1.15 -13.88 -4.17
CA TYR A 200 -0.15 -13.48 -3.64
C TYR A 200 -0.77 -14.63 -2.85
N LEU A 201 -1.18 -14.32 -1.64
CA LEU A 201 -1.74 -15.24 -0.67
C LEU A 201 -3.17 -14.80 -0.33
N GLY A 202 -3.97 -15.74 0.15
CA GLY A 202 -5.33 -15.42 0.62
C GLY A 202 -5.32 -14.56 1.89
N SER A 203 -6.51 -14.18 2.34
CA SER A 203 -6.71 -13.40 3.58
C SER A 203 -6.84 -14.25 4.83
N THR A 204 -6.75 -15.59 4.72
CA THR A 204 -6.90 -16.52 5.85
C THR A 204 -5.52 -16.92 6.39
N PRO A 205 -5.05 -16.37 7.53
CA PRO A 205 -3.69 -16.63 8.00
C PRO A 205 -3.43 -18.10 8.34
N LEU A 206 -4.45 -18.83 8.78
CA LEU A 206 -4.34 -20.24 9.15
C LEU A 206 -3.99 -21.16 7.97
N THR A 207 -4.23 -20.73 6.74
CA THR A 207 -3.88 -21.50 5.54
C THR A 207 -2.50 -21.11 4.99
N ILE A 208 -1.81 -20.17 5.63
CA ILE A 208 -0.52 -19.65 5.17
C ILE A 208 0.58 -20.20 6.07
N ASP A 209 1.55 -20.88 5.45
CA ASP A 209 2.75 -21.31 6.15
C ASP A 209 3.78 -20.17 6.23
N PHE A 210 3.63 -19.32 7.23
CA PHE A 210 4.56 -18.21 7.48
C PHE A 210 5.98 -18.68 7.81
N ARG A 211 6.16 -19.90 8.34
CA ARG A 211 7.50 -20.43 8.63
C ARG A 211 8.23 -20.75 7.34
N HIS A 212 7.54 -21.41 6.41
CA HIS A 212 8.08 -21.68 5.08
C HIS A 212 8.42 -20.38 4.35
N ILE A 213 7.52 -19.39 4.37
CA ILE A 213 7.77 -18.06 3.78
C ILE A 213 9.05 -17.43 4.34
N ARG A 214 9.22 -17.45 5.68
CA ARG A 214 10.41 -16.89 6.30
C ARG A 214 11.69 -17.64 5.92
N GLN A 215 11.62 -18.95 5.75
CA GLN A 215 12.77 -19.76 5.30
C GLN A 215 13.15 -19.51 3.84
N GLU A 216 12.16 -19.33 2.97
CA GLU A 216 12.37 -19.19 1.53
C GLU A 216 12.74 -17.76 1.13
N TYR A 217 12.03 -16.77 1.68
CA TYR A 217 12.15 -15.36 1.26
C TYR A 217 12.87 -14.47 2.28
N GLY A 218 13.13 -14.98 3.48
CA GLY A 218 13.81 -14.25 4.53
C GLY A 218 15.33 -14.26 4.42
N THR A 219 15.98 -13.26 5.02
CA THR A 219 17.40 -13.37 5.35
C THR A 219 17.59 -14.48 6.37
N LYS A 220 18.59 -15.34 6.13
CA LYS A 220 19.03 -16.31 7.13
C LYS A 220 19.34 -15.57 8.43
N ARG A 221 18.77 -16.06 9.54
CA ARG A 221 19.06 -15.54 10.88
C ARG A 221 20.57 -15.69 11.14
N THR A 222 21.32 -14.60 11.06
CA THR A 222 22.69 -14.52 11.55
C THR A 222 22.64 -14.55 13.07
N ILE A 223 23.56 -15.29 13.69
CA ILE A 223 23.69 -15.31 15.15
C ILE A 223 24.95 -14.55 15.49
N GLU A 224 24.76 -13.31 15.93
CA GLU A 224 25.84 -12.35 16.15
C GLU A 224 26.39 -12.44 17.57
N ASP A 225 25.57 -12.91 18.52
CA ASP A 225 25.96 -13.03 19.91
C ASP A 225 25.35 -14.26 20.60
N ILE A 226 25.78 -14.47 21.84
CA ILE A 226 25.33 -15.57 22.69
C ILE A 226 23.86 -15.45 23.11
N TYR A 227 23.31 -14.24 23.18
CA TYR A 227 21.90 -14.03 23.55
C TYR A 227 20.97 -14.47 22.42
N GLN A 228 21.27 -14.08 21.18
CA GLN A 228 20.57 -14.52 19.98
C GLN A 228 20.68 -16.04 19.80
N TYR A 229 21.85 -16.63 20.12
CA TYR A 229 22.02 -18.08 20.12
C TYR A 229 21.10 -18.76 21.13
N ARG A 230 21.07 -18.25 22.37
CA ARG A 230 20.21 -18.78 23.44
C ARG A 230 18.73 -18.63 23.09
N GLU A 231 18.32 -17.53 22.46
CA GLU A 231 16.95 -17.35 21.97
C GLU A 231 16.59 -18.40 20.91
N MET A 232 17.49 -18.66 19.95
CA MET A 232 17.31 -19.74 18.97
C MET A 232 17.18 -21.12 19.64
N LEU A 233 17.97 -21.41 20.68
CA LEU A 233 17.84 -22.65 21.44
C LEU A 233 16.47 -22.74 22.14
N GLN A 234 15.95 -21.65 22.70
CA GLN A 234 14.61 -21.61 23.29
C GLN A 234 13.52 -21.87 22.25
N ASP A 235 13.60 -21.23 21.08
CA ASP A 235 12.65 -21.44 19.98
C ASP A 235 12.63 -22.92 19.56
N ARG A 236 13.82 -23.52 19.45
CA ARG A 236 13.98 -24.91 19.07
C ARG A 236 13.46 -25.88 20.14
N PHE A 237 13.74 -25.63 21.42
CA PHE A 237 13.18 -26.41 22.52
C PHE A 237 11.65 -26.38 22.48
N ARG A 238 11.05 -25.19 22.36
CA ARG A 238 9.59 -25.01 22.26
C ARG A 238 9.00 -25.72 21.05
N LEU A 239 9.73 -25.77 19.93
CA LEU A 239 9.30 -26.51 18.74
C LEU A 239 9.20 -28.01 19.05
N TYR A 240 10.23 -28.61 19.64
CA TYR A 240 10.19 -30.03 20.01
C TYR A 240 9.07 -30.32 20.99
N THR A 241 8.91 -29.53 22.06
CA THR A 241 7.82 -29.72 23.03
C THR A 241 6.44 -29.61 22.39
N ARG A 242 6.28 -28.74 21.37
CA ARG A 242 5.01 -28.62 20.65
C ARG A 242 4.73 -29.82 19.79
N MET A 243 5.72 -30.28 19.02
CA MET A 243 5.56 -31.42 18.13
C MET A 243 5.41 -32.74 18.92
N GLU A 244 6.09 -32.88 20.05
CA GLU A 244 5.87 -34.00 21.00
C GLU A 244 4.41 -34.07 21.48
N LYS A 245 3.71 -32.93 21.57
CA LYS A 245 2.32 -32.84 22.01
C LYS A 245 1.31 -32.74 20.86
N ASP A 246 1.77 -32.81 19.61
CA ASP A 246 0.91 -32.65 18.45
C ASP A 246 0.17 -33.96 18.15
N GLU A 247 -1.14 -33.98 18.43
CA GLU A 247 -2.00 -35.15 18.24
C GLU A 247 -2.17 -35.56 16.77
N LEU A 248 -1.75 -34.72 15.80
CA LEU A 248 -1.76 -35.07 14.38
C LEU A 248 -0.55 -35.93 13.97
N LEU A 249 0.48 -36.02 14.81
CA LEU A 249 1.66 -36.85 14.57
C LEU A 249 1.47 -38.26 15.12
N SER A 250 2.06 -39.26 14.46
CA SER A 250 2.05 -40.63 14.95
C SER A 250 2.85 -40.76 16.25
N ASP A 251 2.55 -41.79 17.04
CA ASP A 251 3.25 -42.06 18.29
C ASP A 251 4.76 -42.24 18.06
N GLU A 252 5.16 -42.93 16.99
CA GLU A 252 6.56 -43.11 16.62
C GLU A 252 7.25 -41.79 16.29
N ALA A 253 6.55 -40.88 15.59
CA ALA A 253 7.08 -39.57 15.27
C ALA A 253 7.28 -38.73 16.54
N ARG A 254 6.29 -38.73 17.45
CA ARG A 254 6.35 -38.02 18.73
C ARG A 254 7.48 -38.55 19.62
N GLU A 255 7.64 -39.86 19.71
CA GLU A 255 8.74 -40.50 20.44
C GLU A 255 10.10 -40.14 19.84
N ALA A 256 10.24 -40.18 18.51
CA ALA A 256 11.47 -39.77 17.85
C ALA A 256 11.82 -38.30 18.13
N ILE A 257 10.82 -37.40 18.12
CA ILE A 257 11.01 -35.98 18.45
C ILE A 257 11.44 -35.82 19.91
N MET A 258 10.81 -36.52 20.85
CA MET A 258 11.18 -36.50 22.27
C MET A 258 12.64 -36.95 22.45
N LEU A 259 13.04 -38.05 21.82
CA LEU A 259 14.41 -38.57 21.87
C LEU A 259 15.42 -37.59 21.29
N VAL A 260 15.11 -36.95 20.17
CA VAL A 260 15.96 -35.90 19.57
C VAL A 260 16.10 -34.71 20.51
N GLY A 261 14.99 -34.22 21.08
CA GLY A 261 15.00 -33.10 22.03
C GLY A 261 15.80 -33.41 23.29
N CYS A 262 15.58 -34.58 23.90
CA CYS A 262 16.34 -35.02 25.08
C CYS A 262 17.82 -35.27 24.78
N LYS A 263 18.16 -35.77 23.59
CA LYS A 263 19.56 -35.92 23.18
C LYS A 263 20.27 -34.56 23.07
N GLU A 264 19.56 -33.55 22.56
CA GLU A 264 20.13 -32.24 22.33
C GLU A 264 20.21 -31.39 23.61
N PHE A 265 19.17 -31.42 24.44
CA PHE A 265 19.05 -30.54 25.61
C PHE A 265 19.24 -31.28 26.95
N GLY A 266 19.33 -32.61 26.95
CA GLY A 266 19.44 -33.42 28.16
C GLY A 266 18.15 -33.49 29.00
N THR A 267 17.06 -32.84 28.56
CA THR A 267 15.80 -32.75 29.29
C THR A 267 14.63 -32.44 28.35
N SER A 268 13.42 -32.88 28.71
CA SER A 268 12.15 -32.42 28.14
C SER A 268 11.41 -31.43 29.05
N ASP A 269 11.92 -31.20 30.27
CA ASP A 269 11.35 -30.24 31.22
C ASP A 269 11.85 -28.81 30.97
N TYR A 270 10.89 -27.89 30.79
CA TYR A 270 11.19 -26.50 30.45
C TYR A 270 11.94 -25.75 31.56
N GLU A 271 11.65 -26.00 32.83
CA GLU A 271 12.33 -25.30 33.93
C GLU A 271 13.78 -25.78 34.07
N HIS A 272 14.04 -27.08 33.93
CA HIS A 272 15.41 -27.61 33.86
C HIS A 272 16.17 -27.04 32.66
N PHE A 273 15.54 -26.99 31.48
CA PHE A 273 16.14 -26.37 30.29
C PHE A 273 16.45 -24.89 30.53
N ARG A 274 15.50 -24.11 31.04
CA ARG A 274 15.65 -22.68 31.31
C ARG A 274 16.78 -22.40 32.28
N LYS A 275 16.89 -23.18 33.36
CA LYS A 275 17.97 -23.08 34.34
C LYS A 275 19.32 -23.37 33.69
N GLY A 276 19.43 -24.47 32.95
CA GLY A 276 20.65 -24.84 32.23
C GLY A 276 21.09 -23.80 31.21
N LEU A 277 20.14 -23.16 30.53
CA LEU A 277 20.40 -22.08 29.57
C LEU A 277 20.93 -20.81 30.27
N GLN A 278 20.41 -20.48 31.46
CA GLN A 278 20.92 -19.37 32.26
C GLN A 278 22.33 -19.63 32.78
N GLU A 279 22.62 -20.89 33.15
CA GLU A 279 23.92 -21.36 33.62
C GLU A 279 24.94 -21.59 32.49
N GLY A 280 24.53 -21.44 31.22
CA GLY A 280 25.40 -21.54 30.05
C GLY A 280 25.75 -22.97 29.61
N LEU A 281 24.98 -23.97 30.05
CA LEU A 281 25.21 -25.39 29.72
C LEU A 281 25.20 -25.66 28.21
N TYR A 282 24.49 -24.84 27.43
CA TYR A 282 24.31 -25.03 25.99
C TYR A 282 25.19 -24.10 25.13
N ASP A 283 26.03 -23.25 25.72
CA ASP A 283 26.73 -22.18 24.98
C ASP A 283 27.87 -22.70 24.09
N LYS A 284 28.31 -23.95 24.26
CA LYS A 284 29.45 -24.53 23.53
C LYS A 284 29.30 -24.46 22.01
N GLY A 285 28.08 -24.55 21.49
CA GLY A 285 27.83 -24.52 20.04
C GLY A 285 27.84 -23.13 19.40
N VAL A 286 27.95 -22.03 20.18
CA VAL A 286 28.02 -20.66 19.64
C VAL A 286 29.20 -20.50 18.68
N SER A 287 30.40 -20.91 19.13
CA SER A 287 31.64 -20.64 18.41
C SER A 287 31.67 -21.38 17.06
N GLU A 288 31.30 -22.67 17.08
CA GLU A 288 31.19 -23.50 15.87
C GLU A 288 30.13 -22.93 14.90
N MET A 289 29.01 -22.43 15.41
CA MET A 289 27.96 -21.87 14.54
C MET A 289 28.39 -20.54 13.91
N MET A 290 29.06 -19.68 14.66
CA MET A 290 29.59 -18.41 14.15
C MET A 290 30.69 -18.64 13.11
N GLU A 291 31.56 -19.64 13.27
CA GLU A 291 32.55 -20.04 12.27
C GLU A 291 31.89 -20.56 10.98
N ASN A 292 30.92 -21.47 11.11
CA ASN A 292 30.15 -22.01 9.99
C ASN A 292 29.35 -20.92 9.23
N GLN A 293 28.86 -19.88 9.91
CA GLN A 293 28.20 -18.74 9.27
C GLN A 293 29.19 -17.87 8.48
N LYS A 294 30.43 -17.71 8.96
CA LYS A 294 31.49 -16.99 8.23
C LYS A 294 31.94 -17.73 6.99
N GLU A 295 32.08 -19.06 7.04
CA GLU A 295 32.47 -19.87 5.87
C GLU A 295 31.40 -19.86 4.77
N LYS A 296 30.11 -19.89 5.13
CA LYS A 296 29.00 -19.83 4.16
C LYS A 296 28.79 -18.44 3.55
N SER A 297 29.42 -17.41 4.10
CA SER A 297 29.33 -16.03 3.63
C SER A 297 30.54 -15.61 2.77
N ARG A 298 31.53 -16.49 2.60
CA ARG A 298 32.67 -16.34 1.67
C ARG A 298 32.34 -16.97 0.33
#